data_AF-A0A3D5ST01-F1
#
_entry.id   AF-A0A3D5ST01-F1
#
_cell.length_a   1.000
_cell.length_b   1.000
_cell.length_c   1.000
_cell.angle_alpha   90.00
_cell.angle_beta   90.00
_cell.angle_gamma   90.00
#
_symmetry.space_group_name_H-M   'P 1'
#
loop_
_entity.id
_entity.type
_entity.pdbx_description
1 polymer ?
#
loop_
_entity_poly.entity_id
_entity_poly.type
_entity_poly.pdbx_seq_one_letter_code
_entity_poly.pdbx_strand_id
1 'polypeptide(L)'
;TRKSVYEQVIYDSGTEEDFAAALEKNDAIKLYAKLPGWFKVPTPLGTYNPDWAVLVEKDGAERLYLVVETKGGLFTDDLRDKERAKIECGKAHFTALAVREAPAKYIVARTVDEVLADALRAEQEVSRRGTSQQGA
;
A
#
# COMPACT_ATOMS: atom_id res chain seq x y z
N THR A 1 -15.12 -9.64 -11.26
CA THR A 1 -14.62 -9.04 -10.01
C THR A 1 -15.40 -9.65 -8.86
N ARG A 2 -14.76 -10.54 -8.08
CA ARG A 2 -15.32 -11.12 -6.84
C ARG A 2 -14.67 -10.55 -5.58
N LYS A 3 -13.46 -9.97 -5.69
CA LYS A 3 -12.68 -9.43 -4.57
C LYS A 3 -12.69 -7.89 -4.52
N SER A 4 -13.23 -7.23 -5.53
CA SER A 4 -13.41 -5.76 -5.53
C SER A 4 -14.63 -5.37 -4.71
N VAL A 5 -14.53 -4.28 -3.93
CA VAL A 5 -15.68 -3.66 -3.22
C VAL A 5 -16.68 -3.03 -4.20
N TYR A 6 -16.26 -2.72 -5.43
CA TYR A 6 -17.08 -2.13 -6.48
C TYR A 6 -17.34 -3.10 -7.63
N GLU A 7 -18.56 -3.08 -8.17
CA GLU A 7 -18.99 -3.85 -9.35
C GLU A 7 -18.15 -3.51 -10.60
N GLN A 8 -17.64 -2.27 -10.69
CA GLN A 8 -16.76 -1.80 -11.75
C GLN A 8 -15.59 -1.00 -11.16
N VAL A 9 -14.37 -1.39 -11.52
CA VAL A 9 -13.16 -0.62 -11.22
C VAL A 9 -12.86 0.24 -12.44
N ILE A 10 -12.88 1.56 -12.26
CA ILE A 10 -12.51 2.51 -13.32
C ILE A 10 -10.98 2.61 -13.32
N TYR A 11 -10.36 2.27 -14.45
CA TYR A 11 -8.93 2.39 -14.67
C TYR A 11 -8.67 3.63 -15.53
N ASP A 12 -7.67 4.45 -15.17
CA ASP A 12 -7.26 5.63 -15.93
C ASP A 12 -6.06 5.31 -16.85
N SER A 13 -5.50 4.09 -16.78
CA SER A 13 -4.35 3.64 -17.55
C SER A 13 -4.26 2.10 -17.66
N GLY A 14 -3.52 1.60 -18.67
CA GLY A 14 -3.27 0.15 -18.83
C GLY A 14 -2.48 -0.47 -17.68
N THR A 15 -1.61 0.30 -17.01
CA THR A 15 -0.88 -0.16 -15.82
C THR A 15 -1.83 -0.44 -14.64
N GLU A 16 -2.86 0.39 -14.45
CA GLU A 16 -3.88 0.17 -13.43
C GLU A 16 -4.76 -1.05 -13.74
N GLU A 17 -5.05 -1.29 -15.03
CA GLU A 17 -5.78 -2.49 -15.47
C GLU A 17 -4.97 -3.76 -15.15
N ASP A 18 -3.69 -3.79 -15.51
CA ASP A 18 -2.79 -4.91 -15.22
C ASP A 18 -2.65 -5.14 -13.71
N PHE A 19 -2.53 -4.06 -12.93
CA PHE A 19 -2.44 -4.12 -11.47
C PHE A 19 -3.71 -4.72 -10.86
N ALA A 20 -4.89 -4.28 -11.31
CA ALA A 20 -6.16 -4.81 -10.82
C ALA A 20 -6.39 -6.27 -11.25
N ALA A 21 -6.01 -6.63 -12.47
CA ALA A 21 -6.07 -8.01 -12.94
C ALA A 21 -5.16 -8.93 -12.09
N ALA A 22 -3.98 -8.44 -11.72
CA ALA A 22 -3.07 -9.16 -10.82
C ALA A 22 -3.65 -9.29 -9.40
N LEU A 23 -4.29 -8.23 -8.86
CA LEU A 23 -4.95 -8.28 -7.55
C LEU A 23 -6.09 -9.30 -7.51
N GLU A 24 -6.96 -9.32 -8.53
CA GLU A 24 -8.10 -10.22 -8.61
C GLU A 24 -7.65 -11.70 -8.68
N LYS A 25 -6.58 -12.00 -9.43
CA LYS A 25 -6.06 -13.35 -9.64
C LYS A 25 -5.23 -13.91 -8.47
N ASN A 26 -4.85 -13.08 -7.51
CA ASN A 26 -3.94 -13.48 -6.46
C ASN A 26 -4.67 -13.90 -5.17
N ASP A 27 -4.40 -15.12 -4.69
CA ASP A 27 -5.13 -15.71 -3.56
C ASP A 27 -4.80 -15.08 -2.20
N ALA A 28 -3.63 -14.44 -2.06
CA ALA A 28 -3.31 -13.70 -0.85
C ALA A 28 -4.09 -12.37 -0.75
N ILE A 29 -4.71 -11.93 -1.84
CA ILE A 29 -5.53 -10.72 -1.84
C ILE A 29 -6.96 -11.12 -1.46
N LYS A 30 -7.41 -10.61 -0.31
CA LYS A 30 -8.77 -10.80 0.18
C LYS A 30 -9.74 -9.79 -0.43
N LEU A 31 -9.30 -8.54 -0.50
CA LEU A 31 -10.11 -7.42 -0.95
C LEU A 31 -9.22 -6.35 -1.59
N TYR A 32 -9.73 -5.65 -2.59
CA TYR A 32 -9.11 -4.41 -3.06
C TYR A 32 -10.13 -3.36 -3.51
N ALA A 33 -9.70 -2.10 -3.52
CA ALA A 33 -10.46 -0.98 -4.05
C ALA A 33 -9.54 0.04 -4.70
N LYS A 34 -9.91 0.53 -5.89
CA LYS A 34 -9.35 1.78 -6.42
C LYS A 34 -9.91 2.91 -5.59
N LEU A 35 -9.03 3.74 -5.03
CA LEU A 35 -9.43 4.88 -4.24
C LEU A 35 -9.79 6.05 -5.17
N PRO A 36 -10.93 6.72 -4.92
CA PRO A 36 -11.35 7.85 -5.73
C PRO A 36 -10.47 9.07 -5.48
N GLY A 37 -10.33 9.97 -6.46
CA GLY A 37 -9.46 11.15 -6.35
C GLY A 37 -9.78 12.14 -5.22
N TRP A 38 -10.97 12.04 -4.60
CA TRP A 38 -11.32 12.81 -3.40
C TRP A 38 -10.71 12.24 -2.11
N PHE A 39 -10.28 10.97 -2.11
CA PHE A 39 -9.61 10.36 -0.96
C PHE A 39 -8.22 10.99 -0.82
N LYS A 40 -7.98 11.66 0.30
CA LYS A 40 -6.73 12.39 0.53
C LYS A 40 -6.28 12.16 1.96
N VAL A 41 -5.02 11.77 2.10
CA VAL A 41 -4.38 11.67 3.42
C VAL A 41 -3.59 12.96 3.67
N PRO A 42 -3.86 13.68 4.77
CA PRO A 42 -3.10 14.87 5.12
C PRO A 42 -1.69 14.49 5.61
N THR A 43 -0.68 15.21 5.13
CA THR A 43 0.69 15.15 5.65
C THR A 43 1.22 16.57 5.88
N PRO A 44 2.32 16.74 6.64
CA PRO A 44 2.92 18.05 6.85
C PRO A 44 3.33 18.79 5.57
N LEU A 45 3.57 18.08 4.45
CA LEU A 45 3.96 18.65 3.15
C LEU A 45 2.80 18.72 2.15
N GLY A 46 1.56 18.67 2.65
CA GLY A 46 0.34 18.67 1.86
C GLY A 46 -0.33 17.30 1.81
N THR A 47 -1.39 17.17 1.02
CA THR A 47 -2.09 15.89 0.87
C THR A 47 -1.39 14.99 -0.13
N TYR A 48 -1.48 13.68 0.10
CA TYR A 48 -1.26 12.69 -0.96
C TYR A 48 -2.53 11.85 -1.16
N ASN A 49 -2.64 11.27 -2.34
CA ASN A 49 -3.76 10.43 -2.74
C ASN A 49 -3.22 9.04 -3.11
N PRO A 50 -3.41 8.01 -2.28
CA PRO A 50 -3.11 6.64 -2.65
C PRO A 50 -4.06 6.14 -3.73
N ASP A 51 -3.56 5.31 -4.63
CA ASP A 51 -4.34 4.80 -5.75
C ASP A 51 -5.20 3.61 -5.35
N TRP A 52 -4.71 2.77 -4.44
CA TRP A 52 -5.34 1.51 -4.08
C TRP A 52 -5.37 1.30 -2.57
N ALA A 53 -6.44 0.67 -2.11
CA ALA A 53 -6.50 -0.01 -0.82
C ALA A 53 -6.53 -1.51 -1.09
N VAL A 54 -5.60 -2.25 -0.49
CA VAL A 54 -5.41 -3.69 -0.71
C VAL A 54 -5.36 -4.40 0.64
N LEU A 55 -6.29 -5.33 0.87
CA LEU A 55 -6.30 -6.20 2.04
C LEU A 55 -5.61 -7.52 1.68
N VAL A 56 -4.46 -7.74 2.29
CA VAL A 56 -3.69 -8.98 2.13
C VAL A 56 -4.02 -9.88 3.32
N GLU A 57 -4.42 -11.12 3.05
CA GLU A 57 -4.56 -12.17 4.04
C GLU A 57 -3.44 -13.19 3.82
N LYS A 58 -2.71 -13.50 4.90
CA LYS A 58 -1.67 -14.52 4.88
C LYS A 58 -1.58 -15.20 6.24
N ASP A 59 -1.56 -16.52 6.24
CA ASP A 59 -1.43 -17.34 7.45
C ASP A 59 -2.46 -16.98 8.54
N GLY A 60 -3.67 -16.58 8.12
CA GLY A 60 -4.76 -16.14 9.01
C GLY A 60 -4.63 -14.71 9.55
N ALA A 61 -3.57 -13.98 9.19
CA ALA A 61 -3.38 -12.58 9.53
C ALA A 61 -3.74 -11.67 8.35
N GLU A 62 -4.52 -10.63 8.64
CA GLU A 62 -4.90 -9.62 7.66
C GLU A 62 -4.10 -8.34 7.85
N ARG A 63 -3.72 -7.69 6.75
CA ARG A 63 -3.13 -6.35 6.79
C ARG A 63 -3.57 -5.50 5.61
N LEU A 64 -3.97 -4.27 5.93
CA LEU A 64 -4.36 -3.27 4.95
C LEU A 64 -3.14 -2.51 4.41
N TYR A 65 -3.07 -2.38 3.09
CA TYR A 65 -2.06 -1.62 2.37
C TYR A 65 -2.73 -0.47 1.61
N LEU A 66 -2.28 0.76 1.86
CA LEU A 66 -2.52 1.89 0.98
C LEU A 66 -1.34 1.99 0.02
N VAL A 67 -1.62 1.74 -1.26
CA VAL A 67 -0.61 1.66 -2.31
C VAL A 67 -0.65 2.90 -3.17
N VAL A 68 0.51 3.52 -3.36
CA VAL A 68 0.70 4.60 -4.33
C VAL A 68 1.37 4.04 -5.57
N GLU A 69 0.70 4.20 -6.71
CA GLU A 69 1.29 3.89 -8.01
C GLU A 69 1.99 5.16 -8.54
N THR A 70 3.31 5.19 -8.46
CA THR A 70 4.04 6.31 -9.08
C THR A 70 4.00 6.15 -10.60
N LYS A 71 3.30 7.05 -11.31
CA LYS A 71 3.34 7.17 -12.77
C LYS A 71 4.78 7.48 -13.20
N GLY A 72 5.53 6.42 -13.48
CA GLY A 72 6.97 6.47 -13.71
C GLY A 72 7.28 7.07 -15.07
N GLY A 73 7.40 8.40 -15.15
CA GLY A 73 7.96 9.01 -16.37
C GLY A 73 7.82 10.52 -16.55
N LEU A 74 6.99 11.23 -15.77
CA LEU A 74 6.58 12.60 -16.13
C LEU A 74 7.10 13.73 -15.24
N PHE A 75 8.02 13.44 -14.31
CA PHE A 75 8.46 14.44 -13.33
C PHE A 75 9.87 14.94 -13.62
N THR A 76 10.01 16.26 -13.77
CA THR A 76 11.30 16.97 -13.73
C THR A 76 12.00 16.71 -12.40
N ASP A 77 13.32 16.97 -12.30
CA ASP A 77 14.08 16.77 -11.04
C ASP A 77 13.41 17.40 -9.81
N ASP A 78 12.95 18.65 -9.92
CA ASP A 78 12.27 19.34 -8.82
C ASP A 78 10.92 18.70 -8.44
N LEU A 79 10.20 18.14 -9.40
CA LEU A 79 8.94 17.43 -9.14
C LEU A 79 9.22 16.10 -8.42
N ARG A 80 10.31 15.40 -8.79
CA ARG A 80 10.74 14.17 -8.12
C ARG A 80 11.08 14.40 -6.65
N ASP A 81 11.70 15.52 -6.31
CA ASP A 81 12.07 15.80 -4.92
C ASP A 81 10.87 16.17 -4.04
N LYS A 82 9.93 16.95 -4.58
CA LYS A 82 8.68 17.26 -3.87
C LYS A 82 7.82 16.00 -3.67
N GLU A 83 7.73 15.15 -4.68
CA GLU A 83 7.01 13.89 -4.58
C GLU A 83 7.67 12.92 -3.62
N ARG A 84 9.00 12.79 -3.66
CA ARG A 84 9.77 12.00 -2.71
C ARG A 84 9.52 12.47 -1.28
N ALA A 85 9.57 13.78 -1.04
CA ALA A 85 9.30 14.34 0.28
C ALA A 85 7.88 14.02 0.77
N LYS A 86 6.87 14.10 -0.11
CA LYS A 86 5.49 13.68 0.22
C LYS A 86 5.38 12.18 0.52
N ILE A 87 6.08 11.34 -0.24
CA ILE A 87 6.14 9.89 -0.01
C ILE A 87 6.75 9.60 1.37
N GLU A 88 7.87 10.24 1.71
CA GLU A 88 8.51 10.06 3.01
C GLU A 88 7.62 10.54 4.17
N CYS A 89 6.91 11.66 3.99
CA CYS A 89 5.90 12.08 4.96
C CYS A 89 4.76 11.08 5.11
N GLY A 90 4.27 10.48 4.02
CA GLY A 90 3.26 9.42 4.05
C GLY A 90 3.73 8.19 4.83
N LYS A 91 4.97 7.73 4.58
CA LYS A 91 5.58 6.63 5.33
C LYS A 91 5.64 6.95 6.82
N ALA A 92 6.22 8.10 7.18
CA ALA A 92 6.34 8.53 8.57
C ALA A 92 4.97 8.66 9.27
N HIS A 93 3.95 9.15 8.57
CA HIS A 93 2.59 9.26 9.08
C HIS A 93 2.01 7.88 9.45
N PHE A 94 2.09 6.90 8.54
CA PHE A 94 1.58 5.56 8.82
C PHE A 94 2.43 4.81 9.84
N THR A 95 3.73 5.06 9.92
CA THR A 95 4.57 4.57 11.02
C THR A 95 4.11 5.14 12.37
N ALA A 96 3.80 6.43 12.45
CA ALA A 96 3.30 7.04 13.69
C ALA A 96 1.91 6.51 14.10
N LEU A 97 1.07 6.13 13.12
CA LEU A 97 -0.22 5.49 13.35
C LEU A 97 -0.11 3.99 13.68
N ALA A 98 1.07 3.39 13.56
CA ALA A 98 1.32 1.97 13.82
C ALA A 98 1.34 1.61 15.33
N VAL A 99 0.42 2.19 16.09
CA VAL A 99 0.21 1.97 17.52
C VAL A 99 -0.98 1.04 17.80
N ARG A 100 -1.71 0.62 16.76
CA ARG A 100 -2.86 -0.29 16.85
C ARG A 100 -2.47 -1.68 16.37
N GLU A 101 -3.26 -2.69 16.75
CA GLU A 101 -3.14 -4.03 16.19
C GLU A 101 -3.38 -3.99 14.66
N ALA A 102 -2.58 -4.76 13.91
CA ALA A 102 -2.61 -4.84 12.45
C ALA A 102 -2.67 -3.45 11.74
N PRO A 103 -1.68 -2.57 11.98
CA PRO A 103 -1.74 -1.21 11.44
C PRO A 103 -1.68 -1.23 9.92
N ALA A 104 -2.42 -0.31 9.30
CA ALA A 104 -2.35 -0.10 7.87
C ALA A 104 -0.92 0.31 7.48
N LYS A 105 -0.46 -0.19 6.33
CA LYS A 105 0.82 0.17 5.76
C LYS A 105 0.64 1.09 4.58
N TYR A 106 1.56 2.04 4.46
CA TYR A 106 1.68 2.89 3.28
C TYR A 106 2.91 2.45 2.49
N ILE A 107 2.71 2.09 1.22
CA ILE A 107 3.80 1.66 0.34
C ILE A 107 3.69 2.30 -1.03
N VAL A 108 4.84 2.44 -1.68
CA VAL A 108 4.92 2.73 -3.10
C VAL A 108 5.17 1.40 -3.80
N ALA A 109 4.25 1.01 -4.68
CA ALA A 109 4.39 -0.22 -5.46
C ALA A 109 3.82 -0.02 -6.86
N ARG A 110 4.47 -0.63 -7.85
CA ARG A 110 4.04 -0.67 -9.25
C ARG A 110 3.39 -2.01 -9.61
N THR A 111 3.66 -3.04 -8.84
CA THR A 111 3.16 -4.39 -9.08
C THR A 111 2.65 -5.00 -7.78
N VAL A 112 1.75 -5.98 -7.90
CA VAL A 112 1.23 -6.73 -6.75
C VAL A 112 2.35 -7.50 -6.05
N ASP A 113 3.36 -7.95 -6.79
CA ASP A 113 4.52 -8.65 -6.20
C ASP A 113 5.31 -7.74 -5.25
N GLU A 114 5.43 -6.45 -5.55
CA GLU A 114 6.06 -5.48 -4.63
C GLU A 114 5.26 -5.31 -3.33
N VAL A 115 3.92 -5.33 -3.42
CA VAL A 115 3.03 -5.32 -2.25
C VAL A 115 3.26 -6.58 -1.39
N LEU A 116 3.30 -7.75 -2.02
CA LEU A 116 3.49 -9.02 -1.33
C LEU A 116 4.90 -9.18 -0.77
N ALA A 117 5.92 -8.64 -1.44
CA ALA A 117 7.28 -8.60 -0.93
C ALA A 117 7.38 -7.77 0.36
N ASP A 118 6.65 -6.66 0.48
CA ASP A 118 6.57 -5.91 1.73
C ASP A 118 5.85 -6.71 2.83
N ALA A 119 4.76 -7.40 2.48
CA ALA A 119 4.05 -8.29 3.41
C ALA A 119 4.97 -9.37 3.98
N LEU A 120 5.82 -9.98 3.15
CA LEU A 120 6.81 -10.97 3.59
C LEU A 120 7.86 -10.37 4.55
N ARG A 121 8.36 -9.17 4.28
CA ARG A 121 9.40 -8.52 5.11
C ARG A 121 8.85 -8.13 6.48
N ALA A 122 7.62 -7.62 6.53
CA ALA A 122 6.96 -7.22 7.77
C ALA A 122 6.93 -8.34 8.81
N GLU A 123 6.63 -9.56 8.37
CA GLU A 123 6.53 -10.73 9.25
C GLU A 123 7.90 -11.19 9.77
N GLN A 124 8.95 -11.08 8.96
CA GLN A 124 10.30 -11.38 9.42
C GLN A 124 10.75 -10.43 10.54
N GLU A 125 10.33 -9.17 10.50
CA GLU A 125 10.60 -8.21 11.57
C GLU A 125 9.78 -8.49 12.84
N VAL A 126 8.51 -8.88 12.71
CA VAL A 126 7.66 -9.25 13.86
C VAL A 126 8.20 -10.51 14.54
N SER A 127 8.56 -11.55 13.76
CA SER A 127 9.15 -12.79 14.29
C SER A 127 10.48 -12.55 15.04
N ARG A 128 11.33 -11.63 14.54
CA ARG A 128 12.57 -11.22 15.21
C ARG A 128 12.34 -10.44 16.51
N ARG A 129 11.27 -9.66 16.61
CA ARG A 129 10.91 -8.93 17.84
C ARG A 129 10.26 -9.83 18.89
N GLY A 130 9.50 -10.85 18.48
CA GLY A 130 8.90 -11.82 19.41
C GLY A 130 9.93 -12.73 20.11
N THR A 131 11.00 -13.09 19.41
CA THR A 131 12.09 -13.92 19.96
C THR A 131 13.00 -13.18 20.95
N SER A 132 13.05 -11.84 20.90
CA SER A 132 13.89 -11.03 21.79
C SER A 132 13.26 -10.69 23.14
N GLN A 133 11.94 -10.94 23.34
CA GLN A 133 11.25 -10.71 24.62
C GLN A 133 11.05 -11.97 25.48
N GLN A 134 11.34 -13.18 24.97
CA GLN A 134 11.20 -14.43 25.72
C GLN A 134 12.51 -14.95 26.34
N GLY A 135 13.58 -14.15 26.29
CA GLY A 135 14.92 -14.51 26.77
C GLY A 135 15.45 -13.66 27.93
N ALA A 136 14.59 -13.05 28.74
CA ALA A 136 14.97 -12.26 29.92
C ALA A 136 14.20 -12.71 31.17
#